data_AF-A0A7K2NB60-F1
#
_entry.id   AF-A0A7K2NB60-F1
#
_cell.length_a   1.000
_cell.length_b   1.000
_cell.length_c   1.000
_cell.angle_alpha   90.00
_cell.angle_beta   90.00
_cell.angle_gamma   90.00
#
_symmetry.space_group_name_H-M   'P 1'
#
loop_
_entity.id
_entity.type
_entity.pdbx_description
1 polymer ?
#
loop_
_entity_poly.entity_id
_entity_poly.type
_entity_poly.pdbx_seq_one_letter_code
_entity_poly.pdbx_strand_id
1 'polypeptide(L)'
;MAITRQEIALRFAAPRTDPERTAVKARLSSAAAEFGLLIHELVPGSREQSIALTALEQAVAAAHSGVDRRAVMPGEHRGPDGVHRIDACTCGHPVHGRGTS
;
A
#
# COMPACT_ATOMS: atom_id res chain seq x y z
N MET A 1 0.95 30.63 -6.11
CA MET A 1 2.17 30.27 -5.35
C MET A 1 2.95 29.25 -6.16
N ALA A 2 4.28 29.35 -6.17
CA ALA A 2 5.13 28.33 -6.78
C ALA A 2 5.17 27.09 -5.88
N ILE A 3 4.91 25.91 -6.45
CA ILE A 3 5.03 24.63 -5.75
C ILE A 3 6.50 24.41 -5.38
N THR A 4 6.79 24.08 -4.13
CA THR A 4 8.14 23.81 -3.63
C THR A 4 8.47 22.32 -3.64
N ARG A 5 9.76 21.97 -3.62
CA ARG A 5 10.23 20.58 -3.43
C ARG A 5 9.68 19.94 -2.15
N GLN A 6 9.51 20.74 -1.09
CA GLN A 6 8.97 20.28 0.19
C GLN A 6 7.48 19.94 0.08
N GLU A 7 6.70 20.72 -0.67
CA GLU A 7 5.29 20.38 -0.96
C GLU A 7 5.16 19.09 -1.77
N ILE A 8 6.06 18.83 -2.71
CA ILE A 8 6.08 17.57 -3.48
C ILE A 8 6.28 16.38 -2.52
N ALA A 9 7.25 16.46 -1.61
CA ALA A 9 7.48 15.40 -0.63
C ALA A 9 6.27 15.15 0.28
N LEU A 10 5.56 16.21 0.69
CA LEU A 10 4.35 16.10 1.52
C LEU A 10 3.18 15.47 0.75
N ARG A 11 2.98 15.86 -0.52
CA ARG A 11 1.89 15.34 -1.37
C ARG A 11 1.96 13.85 -1.61
N PHE A 12 3.17 13.30 -1.68
CA PHE A 12 3.38 11.88 -1.95
C PHE A 12 3.71 11.04 -0.72
N ALA A 13 3.64 11.60 0.49
CA ALA A 13 3.92 10.84 1.71
C ALA A 13 3.01 9.60 1.85
N ALA A 14 3.63 8.43 2.08
CA ALA A 14 2.87 7.18 2.21
C ALA A 14 2.01 7.19 3.49
N PRO A 15 0.73 6.78 3.42
CA PRO A 15 -0.07 6.58 4.62
C PRO A 15 0.48 5.42 5.45
N ARG A 16 0.53 5.58 6.77
CA ARG A 16 0.96 4.53 7.70
C ARG A 16 -0.12 3.45 7.79
N THR A 17 0.21 2.22 7.43
CA THR A 17 -0.67 1.03 7.52
C THR A 17 0.08 -0.13 8.20
N ASP A 18 -0.36 -1.39 8.04
CA ASP A 18 0.44 -2.54 8.51
C ASP A 18 1.84 -2.52 7.85
N PRO A 19 2.87 -3.13 8.49
CA PRO A 19 4.25 -3.08 8.02
C PRO A 19 4.46 -3.53 6.57
N GLU A 20 3.76 -4.57 6.12
CA GLU A 20 3.91 -5.14 4.78
C GLU A 20 3.33 -4.20 3.71
N ARG A 21 2.11 -3.70 3.93
CA ARG A 21 1.48 -2.70 3.04
C ARG A 21 2.27 -1.39 3.05
N THR A 22 2.82 -1.00 4.20
CA THR A 22 3.59 0.23 4.34
C THR A 22 4.84 0.21 3.46
N ALA A 23 5.57 -0.91 3.38
CA ALA A 23 6.74 -1.02 2.52
C ALA A 23 6.39 -0.85 1.03
N VAL A 24 5.30 -1.48 0.57
CA VAL A 24 4.84 -1.36 -0.82
C VAL A 24 4.35 0.06 -1.14
N LYS A 25 3.55 0.66 -0.25
CA LYS A 25 3.07 2.04 -0.41
C LYS A 25 4.20 3.06 -0.34
N ALA A 26 5.21 2.84 0.50
CA ALA A 26 6.40 3.69 0.58
C ALA A 26 7.21 3.67 -0.73
N ARG A 27 7.35 2.51 -1.38
CA ARG A 27 8.00 2.41 -2.70
C ARG A 27 7.23 3.21 -3.77
N LEU A 28 5.91 3.08 -3.81
CA LEU A 28 5.06 3.85 -4.74
C LEU A 28 5.19 5.36 -4.50
N SER A 29 5.14 5.77 -3.24
CA SER A 29 5.28 7.15 -2.80
C SER A 29 6.65 7.75 -3.15
N SER A 30 7.74 6.99 -2.96
CA SER A 30 9.10 7.45 -3.31
C SER A 30 9.24 7.68 -4.81
N ALA A 31 8.78 6.73 -5.62
CA ALA A 31 8.84 6.86 -7.09
C ALA A 31 7.98 8.04 -7.60
N ALA A 32 6.82 8.26 -6.99
CA ALA A 32 5.98 9.41 -7.34
C ALA A 32 6.59 10.75 -6.91
N ALA A 33 7.25 10.81 -5.75
CA ALA A 33 7.97 12.00 -5.34
C ALA A 33 9.10 12.34 -6.31
N GLU A 34 9.89 11.34 -6.74
CA GLU A 34 10.94 11.51 -7.75
C GLU A 34 10.37 12.03 -9.08
N PHE A 35 9.27 11.44 -9.57
CA PHE A 35 8.66 11.89 -10.81
C PHE A 35 8.03 13.29 -10.68
N GLY A 36 7.43 13.61 -9.54
CA GLY A 36 6.90 14.94 -9.23
C GLY A 36 7.99 16.02 -9.24
N LEU A 37 9.18 15.70 -8.71
CA LEU A 37 10.35 16.59 -8.79
C LEU A 37 10.78 16.82 -10.25
N LEU A 38 10.82 15.77 -11.06
CA LEU A 38 11.16 15.89 -12.48
C LEU A 38 10.16 16.77 -13.25
N ILE A 39 8.86 16.62 -13.00
CA ILE A 39 7.82 17.49 -13.57
C ILE A 39 8.05 18.94 -13.16
N HIS A 40 8.34 19.19 -11.88
CA HIS A 40 8.60 20.53 -11.37
C HIS A 40 9.83 21.19 -12.02
N GLU A 41 10.89 20.41 -12.27
CA GLU A 41 12.13 20.88 -12.89
C GLU A 41 11.96 21.17 -14.40
N LEU A 42 11.21 20.33 -15.12
CA LEU A 42 11.11 20.42 -16.57
C LEU A 42 10.05 21.41 -17.07
N VAL A 43 8.98 21.63 -16.30
CA VAL A 43 7.87 22.53 -16.70
C VAL A 43 7.48 23.50 -15.57
N PRO A 44 8.40 24.30 -15.04
CA PRO A 44 8.14 25.10 -13.84
C PRO A 44 7.08 26.19 -14.06
N GLY A 45 6.13 26.29 -13.14
CA GLY A 45 5.11 27.35 -13.08
C GLY A 45 4.03 27.26 -14.15
N SER A 46 4.03 26.21 -14.98
CA SER A 46 3.07 26.05 -16.07
C SER A 46 1.74 25.45 -15.61
N ARG A 47 0.71 25.59 -16.46
CA ARG A 47 -0.56 24.89 -16.27
C ARG A 47 -0.36 23.38 -16.35
N GLU A 48 0.49 22.94 -17.25
CA GLU A 48 0.85 21.55 -17.50
C GLU A 48 1.50 20.92 -16.26
N GLN A 49 2.34 21.67 -15.54
CA GLN A 49 2.91 21.25 -14.26
C GLN A 49 1.81 20.86 -13.27
N SER A 50 0.83 21.76 -13.11
CA SER A 50 -0.26 21.59 -12.15
C SER A 50 -1.15 20.40 -12.52
N ILE A 51 -1.45 20.23 -13.81
CA ILE A 51 -2.21 19.09 -14.34
C ILE A 51 -1.44 17.78 -14.08
N ALA A 52 -0.16 17.73 -14.43
CA ALA A 52 0.66 16.53 -14.30
C ALA A 52 0.82 16.10 -12.83
N LEU A 53 1.09 17.04 -11.92
CA LEU A 53 1.17 16.75 -10.49
C LEU A 53 -0.17 16.24 -9.92
N THR A 54 -1.29 16.84 -10.33
CA THR A 54 -2.63 16.40 -9.90
C THR A 54 -2.93 14.98 -10.39
N ALA A 55 -2.64 14.69 -11.67
CA ALA A 55 -2.84 13.36 -12.23
C ALA A 55 -1.95 12.31 -11.55
N LEU A 56 -0.71 12.67 -11.20
CA LEU A 56 0.20 11.81 -10.46
C LEU A 56 -0.32 11.50 -9.04
N GLU A 57 -0.82 12.50 -8.31
CA GLU A 57 -1.46 12.30 -7.00
C GLU A 57 -2.63 11.32 -7.08
N GLN A 58 -3.51 11.48 -8.08
CA GLN A 58 -4.64 10.58 -8.32
C GLN A 58 -4.19 9.16 -8.64
N ALA A 59 -3.16 8.99 -9.47
CA ALA A 59 -2.61 7.69 -9.81
C ALA A 59 -2.02 6.97 -8.58
N VAL A 60 -1.30 7.69 -7.72
CA VAL A 60 -0.75 7.14 -6.47
C VAL A 60 -1.86 6.72 -5.51
N ALA A 61 -2.89 7.56 -5.33
CA ALA A 61 -4.03 7.24 -4.47
C ALA A 61 -4.78 5.99 -4.95
N ALA A 62 -4.98 5.85 -6.27
CA ALA A 62 -5.58 4.67 -6.87
C ALA A 62 -4.70 3.43 -6.69
N ALA A 63 -3.38 3.55 -6.82
CA ALA A 63 -2.43 2.47 -6.61
C ALA A 63 -2.41 2.01 -5.13
N HIS A 64 -2.39 2.94 -4.17
CA HIS A 64 -2.51 2.62 -2.74
C HIS A 64 -3.81 1.85 -2.45
N SER A 65 -4.93 2.29 -3.03
CA SER A 65 -6.22 1.59 -2.92
C SER A 65 -6.19 0.19 -3.57
N GLY A 66 -5.41 0.02 -4.64
CA GLY A 66 -5.15 -1.28 -5.26
C GLY A 66 -4.35 -2.22 -4.34
N VAL A 67 -3.31 -1.70 -3.69
CA VAL A 67 -2.52 -2.43 -2.68
C VAL A 67 -3.42 -2.89 -1.54
N ASP A 68 -4.26 -1.98 -1.01
CA ASP A 68 -5.18 -2.32 0.09
C ASP A 68 -6.18 -3.41 -0.30
N ARG A 69 -6.75 -3.34 -1.50
CA ARG A 69 -7.70 -4.36 -1.99
C ARG A 69 -7.03 -5.70 -2.28
N ARG A 70 -5.80 -5.71 -2.81
CA ARG A 70 -5.10 -6.95 -3.16
C ARG A 70 -4.54 -7.68 -1.94
N ALA A 71 -4.15 -6.93 -0.91
CA ALA A 71 -3.76 -7.49 0.40
C ALA A 71 -4.96 -8.05 1.18
N VAL A 72 -6.19 -7.83 0.71
CA VAL A 72 -7.41 -8.50 1.19
C VAL A 72 -7.75 -9.62 0.20
N MET A 73 -7.18 -10.81 0.39
CA MET A 73 -7.51 -12.04 -0.37
C MET A 73 -7.71 -13.22 0.59
N PRO A 74 -8.46 -14.26 0.19
CA PRO A 74 -9.57 -14.84 0.96
C PRO A 74 -9.11 -15.82 2.04
N GLY A 75 -9.54 -15.56 3.28
CA GLY A 75 -9.21 -16.36 4.47
C GLY A 75 -9.26 -15.53 5.76
N GLU A 76 -9.07 -14.21 5.67
CA GLU A 76 -9.33 -13.30 6.78
C GLU A 76 -10.83 -12.91 6.80
N HIS A 77 -11.68 -13.79 7.36
CA HIS A 77 -12.92 -13.31 7.96
C HIS A 77 -12.55 -12.49 9.20
N ARG A 78 -12.64 -11.15 9.09
CA ARG A 78 -12.90 -10.35 10.29
C ARG A 78 -14.25 -10.79 10.83
N GLY A 79 -14.25 -11.66 11.83
CA GLY A 79 -15.42 -11.81 12.70
C GLY A 79 -15.83 -10.43 13.24
N PRO A 80 -17.10 -10.22 13.61
CA PRO A 80 -17.62 -8.92 14.05
C PRO A 80 -16.85 -8.30 15.24
N ASP A 81 -15.99 -9.08 15.89
CA ASP A 81 -15.29 -8.70 17.12
C ASP A 81 -13.80 -8.35 16.92
N GLY A 82 -13.28 -8.34 15.67
CA GLY A 82 -11.93 -7.85 15.37
C GLY A 82 -10.76 -8.70 15.89
N VAL A 83 -10.99 -9.95 16.29
CA VAL A 83 -9.94 -10.87 16.76
C VAL A 83 -9.53 -11.82 15.63
N HIS A 84 -8.22 -11.87 15.34
CA HIS A 84 -7.63 -12.90 14.46
C HIS A 84 -7.81 -14.28 15.09
N ARG A 85 -8.62 -15.15 14.48
CA ARG A 85 -8.59 -16.59 14.76
C ARG A 85 -7.76 -17.27 13.69
N ILE A 86 -6.69 -17.93 14.13
CA ILE A 86 -5.96 -18.88 13.30
C ILE A 86 -6.81 -20.15 13.28
N ASP A 87 -7.54 -20.40 12.19
CA ASP A 87 -8.14 -21.72 11.96
C ASP A 87 -7.00 -22.69 11.66
N ALA A 88 -6.74 -23.58 12.62
CA ALA A 88 -5.81 -24.67 12.46
C ALA A 88 -6.30 -25.58 11.33
N CYS A 89 -5.68 -25.46 10.14
CA CYS A 89 -5.79 -26.47 9.10
C CYS A 89 -5.22 -27.80 9.61
N THR A 90 -6.11 -28.67 10.09
CA THR A 90 -5.86 -30.10 10.27
C THR A 90 -5.69 -30.78 8.91
N CYS A 91 -4.45 -31.02 8.50
CA CYS A 91 -4.15 -31.95 7.41
C CYS A 91 -2.84 -32.70 7.70
N GLY A 92 -2.92 -33.98 8.08
CA GLY A 92 -1.76 -34.90 8.14
C GLY A 92 -1.89 -36.10 9.07
N HIS A 93 -2.55 -37.17 8.57
CA HIS A 93 -2.54 -38.63 8.92
C HIS A 93 -1.40 -39.23 9.79
N PRO A 94 -1.46 -40.53 10.18
CA PRO A 94 -2.55 -41.42 10.61
C PRO A 94 -2.24 -42.10 11.97
N VAL A 95 -3.20 -42.90 12.44
CA VAL A 95 -3.26 -43.64 13.71
C VAL A 95 -1.98 -44.45 14.03
N HIS A 96 -1.25 -44.08 15.09
CA HIS A 96 -0.27 -44.97 15.73
C HIS A 96 -0.95 -45.82 16.81
N GLY A 97 -0.86 -47.13 16.66
CA GLY A 97 -1.47 -48.14 17.52
C GLY A 97 -1.06 -48.05 18.98
N ARG A 98 -2.03 -48.31 19.86
CA ARG A 98 -1.78 -48.67 21.25
C ARG A 98 -2.07 -50.15 21.41
N GLY A 99 -1.01 -50.95 21.53
CA GLY A 99 -1.06 -52.11 22.38
C GLY A 99 -0.96 -51.63 23.82
N THR A 100 -1.94 -52.00 24.64
CA THR A 100 -1.82 -52.04 26.09
C THR A 100 -2.61 -53.25 26.58
N SER A 101 -1.84 -54.19 27.12
CA SER A 101 -2.12 -55.19 28.16
C SER A 101 -3.51 -55.79 28.30
#